data_AF-A0A6B2LTJ4-F1
#
_entry.id   AF-A0A6B2LTJ4-F1
#
_cell.length_a   1.000
_cell.length_b   1.000
_cell.length_c   1.000
_cell.angle_alpha   90.00
_cell.angle_beta   90.00
_cell.angle_gamma   90.00
#
_symmetry.space_group_name_H-M   'P 1'
#
loop_
_entity.id
_entity.type
_entity.pdbx_description
1 polymer ?
#
loop_
_entity_poly.entity_id
_entity_poly.type
_entity_poly.pdbx_seq_one_letter_code
_entity_poly.pdbx_strand_id
1 'polypeptide(L)'
;MLDPKPCQDNCTNTRGSYYCYCANGYKLQPDNHTCLDINECVDNTTCSAPHQSCINTNGSFSCVCENGYYLMNNYCEDIDE
;
A
#
# COMPACT_ATOMS: atom_id res chain seq x y z
N MET A 1 20.66 23.97 9.31
CA MET A 1 20.00 23.95 7.99
C MET A 1 20.08 22.50 7.55
N LEU A 2 18.98 21.76 7.60
CA LEU A 2 18.99 20.37 7.16
C LEU A 2 19.06 20.39 5.64
N ASP A 3 20.11 19.82 5.07
CA ASP A 3 20.24 19.64 3.63
C ASP A 3 18.96 18.96 3.10
N PRO A 4 18.42 19.37 1.94
CA PRO A 4 17.26 18.71 1.38
C PRO A 4 17.61 17.24 1.17
N LYS A 5 16.89 16.35 1.86
CA LYS A 5 17.02 14.90 1.65
C LYS A 5 16.79 14.64 0.15
N PRO A 6 17.76 14.05 -0.56
CA PRO A 6 17.64 13.85 -2.00
C PRO A 6 16.49 12.89 -2.33
N CYS A 7 16.21 11.90 -1.48
CA CYS A 7 15.11 10.94 -1.65
C CYS A 7 14.16 10.99 -0.46
N GLN A 8 12.87 10.69 -0.67
CA GLN A 8 11.89 10.54 0.41
C GLN A 8 12.21 9.32 1.29
N ASP A 9 12.42 8.15 0.68
CA ASP A 9 12.71 6.88 1.37
C ASP A 9 14.19 6.49 1.26
N ASN A 10 14.55 5.71 0.22
CA ASN A 10 15.87 5.11 0.09
C ASN A 10 16.64 5.70 -1.09
N CYS A 11 17.96 5.73 -0.95
CA CYS A 11 18.89 6.27 -1.93
C CYS A 11 20.05 5.29 -2.13
N THR A 12 20.41 5.05 -3.40
CA THR A 12 21.66 4.35 -3.74
C THR A 12 22.53 5.27 -4.57
N ASN A 13 23.75 5.51 -4.10
CA ASN A 13 24.74 6.29 -4.83
C ASN A 13 25.27 5.51 -6.03
N THR A 14 25.44 6.19 -7.16
CA THR A 14 26.09 5.68 -8.36
C THR A 14 27.31 6.55 -8.69
N ARG A 15 28.10 6.15 -9.70
CA ARG A 15 29.28 6.93 -10.08
C ARG A 15 28.85 8.27 -10.70
N GLY A 16 28.89 9.33 -9.89
CA GLY A 16 28.56 10.70 -10.30
C GLY A 16 27.08 11.08 -10.16
N SER A 17 26.25 10.22 -9.58
CA SER A 17 24.82 10.47 -9.35
C SER A 17 24.28 9.61 -8.20
N TYR A 18 22.96 9.51 -8.08
CA TYR A 18 22.23 8.61 -7.20
C TYR A 18 20.91 8.19 -7.88
N TYR A 19 20.29 7.13 -7.38
CA TYR A 19 18.89 6.81 -7.70
C TYR A 19 18.11 6.56 -6.42
N CYS A 20 16.88 7.07 -6.39
CA CYS A 20 15.94 6.82 -5.30
C CYS A 20 15.12 5.56 -5.59
N TYR A 21 14.69 4.89 -4.52
CA TYR A 21 13.71 3.81 -4.60
C TYR A 21 12.87 3.78 -3.33
N CYS A 22 11.64 3.30 -3.47
CA CYS A 22 10.65 3.31 -2.40
C CYS A 22 10.62 1.98 -1.66
N ALA A 23 10.13 2.00 -0.42
CA ALA A 23 9.85 0.77 0.31
C ALA A 23 8.75 -0.07 -0.39
N ASN A 24 8.59 -1.33 0.02
CA ASN A 24 7.47 -2.15 -0.42
C ASN A 24 6.13 -1.46 -0.09
N GLY A 25 5.15 -1.56 -1.00
CA GLY A 25 3.87 -0.85 -0.90
C GLY A 25 3.91 0.58 -1.45
N TYR A 26 5.04 1.05 -1.99
CA TYR A 26 5.18 2.39 -2.56
C TYR A 26 5.78 2.35 -3.96
N LYS A 27 5.38 3.31 -4.79
CA LYS A 27 5.93 3.54 -6.13
C LYS A 27 6.65 4.89 -6.20
N LEU A 28 7.78 4.90 -6.90
CA LEU A 28 8.52 6.13 -7.18
C LEU A 28 7.71 7.00 -8.13
N GLN A 29 7.51 8.27 -7.79
CA GLN A 29 6.82 9.22 -8.66
C GLN A 29 7.71 9.67 -9.82
N PRO A 30 7.15 10.32 -10.87
CA PRO A 30 7.90 10.79 -12.02
C PRO A 30 8.98 11.84 -11.71
N ASP A 31 8.96 12.42 -10.50
CA ASP A 31 10.01 13.33 -10.02
C ASP A 31 11.29 12.60 -9.59
N ASN A 32 11.28 11.25 -9.57
CA ASN A 32 12.37 10.37 -9.13
C ASN A 32 12.83 10.56 -7.68
N HIS A 33 12.04 11.21 -6.82
CA HIS A 33 12.41 11.48 -5.43
C HIS A 33 11.32 11.11 -4.43
N THR A 34 10.04 11.29 -4.79
CA THR A 34 8.91 11.05 -3.89
C THR A 34 8.34 9.65 -4.06
N CYS A 35 7.82 9.12 -2.96
CA CYS A 35 7.23 7.80 -2.89
C CYS A 35 5.74 7.94 -2.62
N LEU A 36 4.93 7.47 -3.57
CA LEU A 36 3.49 7.44 -3.44
C LEU A 36 3.06 6.03 -3.06
N ASP A 37 2.19 5.95 -2.08
CA ASP A 37 1.52 4.72 -1.69
C ASP A 37 0.85 4.04 -2.89
N ILE A 38 1.05 2.74 -3.02
CA ILE A 38 0.38 1.93 -4.05
C ILE A 38 -0.99 1.61 -3.50
N ASN A 39 -2.04 2.08 -4.17
CA ASN A 39 -3.39 1.71 -3.78
C ASN A 39 -3.74 0.32 -4.33
N GLU A 40 -3.56 -0.73 -3.53
CA GLU A 40 -3.87 -2.10 -3.95
C GLU A 40 -5.38 -2.35 -4.12
N CYS A 41 -6.25 -1.51 -3.53
CA CYS A 41 -7.70 -1.62 -3.68
C CYS A 41 -8.23 -1.21 -5.06
N VAL A 42 -7.39 -0.59 -5.91
CA VAL A 42 -7.73 -0.34 -7.31
C VAL A 42 -7.66 -1.63 -8.14
N ASP A 43 -6.93 -2.64 -7.66
CA ASP A 43 -6.88 -3.96 -8.27
C ASP A 43 -7.99 -4.85 -7.71
N ASN A 44 -8.84 -5.39 -8.59
CA ASN A 44 -9.96 -6.27 -8.20
C ASN A 44 -9.51 -7.64 -7.66
N THR A 45 -8.20 -7.93 -7.66
CA THR A 45 -7.63 -9.20 -7.19
C THR A 45 -7.15 -9.17 -5.73
N THR A 46 -7.13 -7.99 -5.09
CA THR A 46 -6.54 -7.80 -3.76
C THR A 46 -7.39 -8.39 -2.63
N CYS A 47 -8.70 -8.11 -2.63
CA CYS A 47 -9.66 -8.65 -1.66
C CYS A 47 -10.77 -9.39 -2.42
N SER A 48 -10.51 -10.64 -2.81
CA SER A 48 -11.43 -11.41 -3.67
C SER A 48 -12.37 -12.35 -2.93
N ALA A 49 -12.33 -12.41 -1.59
CA ALA A 49 -13.27 -13.23 -0.84
C ALA A 49 -14.66 -12.56 -0.80
N PRO A 50 -15.75 -13.34 -0.71
CA PRO A 50 -17.10 -12.77 -0.59
C PRO A 50 -17.24 -11.92 0.68
N HIS A 51 -18.04 -10.86 0.58
CA HIS A 51 -18.31 -9.91 1.67
C HIS A 51 -17.07 -9.25 2.27
N GLN A 52 -15.98 -9.14 1.49
CA GLN A 52 -14.80 -8.36 1.84
C GLN A 52 -14.78 -7.03 1.10
N SER A 53 -14.46 -5.98 1.85
CA SER A 53 -14.14 -4.65 1.36
C SER A 53 -12.66 -4.37 1.53
N CYS A 54 -12.03 -3.77 0.52
CA CYS A 54 -10.64 -3.35 0.59
C CYS A 54 -10.53 -1.92 1.15
N ILE A 55 -9.64 -1.74 2.13
CA ILE A 55 -9.26 -0.43 2.68
C ILE A 55 -7.78 -0.21 2.40
N ASN A 56 -7.47 0.83 1.64
CA ASN A 56 -6.10 1.22 1.39
C ASN A 56 -5.51 1.92 2.63
N THR A 57 -4.29 1.55 3.00
CA THR A 57 -3.58 2.08 4.17
C THR A 57 -2.20 2.58 3.76
N ASN A 58 -1.52 3.36 4.62
CA ASN A 58 -0.21 3.89 4.24
C ASN A 58 0.85 2.77 4.23
N GLY A 59 1.28 2.39 3.03
CA GLY A 59 2.28 1.36 2.73
C GLY A 59 1.72 -0.05 2.61
N SER A 60 0.40 -0.23 2.62
CA SER A 60 -0.26 -1.53 2.52
C SER A 60 -1.77 -1.38 2.33
N PHE A 61 -2.51 -2.49 2.43
CA PHE A 61 -3.96 -2.51 2.44
C PHE A 61 -4.49 -3.45 3.53
N SER A 62 -5.79 -3.37 3.80
CA SER A 62 -6.49 -4.29 4.68
C SER A 62 -7.82 -4.72 4.06
N CYS A 63 -8.05 -6.02 3.99
CA CYS A 63 -9.36 -6.57 3.64
C CYS A 63 -10.17 -6.73 4.93
N VAL A 64 -11.32 -6.05 5.00
CA VAL A 64 -12.24 -6.12 6.14
C VAL A 64 -13.57 -6.69 5.68
N CYS A 65 -14.31 -7.31 6.60
CA CYS A 65 -15.67 -7.74 6.29
C CYS A 65 -16.60 -6.54 6.15
N GLU A 66 -17.56 -6.65 5.24
CA GLU A 66 -18.62 -5.67 5.05
C GLU A 66 -19.48 -5.53 6.32
N ASN A 67 -20.25 -4.42 6.43
CA ASN A 67 -21.15 -4.24 7.56
C ASN A 67 -22.17 -5.39 7.62
N GLY A 68 -22.31 -6.01 8.80
CA GLY A 68 -23.14 -7.20 9.00
C GLY A 68 -22.35 -8.52 8.95
N TYR A 69 -21.10 -8.51 8.50
CA TYR A 69 -20.26 -9.70 8.39
C TYR A 69 -19.07 -9.65 9.35
N TYR A 70 -18.66 -10.80 9.88
CA TYR A 70 -17.52 -10.94 10.80
C TYR A 70 -16.53 -11.98 10.29
N LEU A 71 -15.25 -11.72 10.56
CA LEU A 71 -14.17 -12.60 10.13
C LEU A 71 -14.18 -13.88 10.98
N MET A 72 -14.56 -15.00 10.35
CA MET A 72 -14.62 -16.33 10.95
C MET A 72 -13.91 -17.32 10.02
N ASN A 73 -12.88 -18.01 10.52
CA ASN A 73 -12.09 -18.99 9.75
C ASN A 73 -11.52 -18.47 8.40
N ASN A 74 -11.12 -17.19 8.34
CA ASN A 74 -10.67 -16.47 7.12
C ASN A 74 -11.77 -16.14 6.10
N TYR A 75 -13.04 -16.31 6.46
CA TYR A 75 -14.20 -15.92 5.65
C TYR A 75 -15.05 -14.89 6.40
N CYS A 76 -15.80 -14.10 5.66
CA CYS A 76 -16.75 -13.16 6.24
C CYS A 76 -18.11 -13.87 6.34
N GLU A 77 -18.53 -14.19 7.57
CA GLU A 77 -19.81 -14.84 7.86
C GLU A 77 -20.81 -13.80 8.37
N ASP A 78 -22.08 -13.95 7.97
CA ASP A 78 -23.17 -13.09 8.40
C ASP A 78 -23.49 -13.37 9.88
N ILE A 79 -23.81 -12.33 10.65
CA ILE A 79 -24.18 -12.46 12.07
C ILE A 79 -25.65 -12.75 12.30
N ASP A 80 -26.48 -12.44 11.32
CA ASP A 80 -27.94 -12.55 11.41
C ASP A 80 -28.45 -13.88 10.83
N GLU A 81 -27.55 -14.80 10.47
CA GLU A 81 -27.86 -16.15 9.98
C GLU A 81 -27.84 -17.23 11.09
#